data_AF-A0A7G7W4X4-F1
#
_entry.id   AF-A0A7G7W4X4-F1
#
_cell.length_a   1.000
_cell.length_b   1.000
_cell.length_c   1.000
_cell.angle_alpha   90.00
_cell.angle_beta   90.00
_cell.angle_gamma   90.00
#
_symmetry.space_group_name_H-M   'P 1'
#
loop_
_entity.id
_entity.type
_entity.pdbx_description
1 polymer ?
#
loop_
_entity_poly.entity_id
_entity_poly.type
_entity_poly.pdbx_seq_one_letter_code
_entity_poly.pdbx_strand_id
1 'polypeptide(L)'
;MHNFTVERLTFDTLTELPNSWQPADYKAILRKTGYDNPDEIAADELTAMAQMALTDLEPTEAAQLVLEYLFEDQLSSGQIENLAHQMLTEKLWEENPELDQHEGFFKATQLLYTAYNGKFPRAEAVQFQVQLTAENSEALALFDTAPEAPLLRLLAQGMPDNTLLKRLFHEQLDGTSFPEAPNIIWQLTPSQKTATSVVFEAVSSAYWLDDFKYADTYQAATQPDVTPEEVA
;
A
#
# COMPACT_ATOMS: atom_id res chain seq x y z
N MET A 1 -10.07 10.14 23.36
CA MET A 1 -10.79 9.19 22.48
C MET A 1 -12.05 9.89 21.98
N HIS A 2 -12.26 9.90 20.67
CA HIS A 2 -13.34 10.59 19.98
C HIS A 2 -14.18 9.58 19.21
N ASN A 3 -15.51 9.75 19.23
CA ASN A 3 -16.45 8.87 18.54
C ASN A 3 -16.73 9.36 17.12
N PHE A 4 -16.87 8.41 16.21
CA PHE A 4 -17.18 8.62 14.82
C PHE A 4 -18.25 7.64 14.36
N THR A 5 -19.14 8.13 13.51
CA THR A 5 -19.88 7.26 12.60
C THR A 5 -18.97 6.96 11.42
N VAL A 6 -18.69 5.69 11.19
CA VAL A 6 -17.87 5.20 10.09
C VAL A 6 -18.79 4.54 9.06
N GLU A 7 -18.67 4.95 7.81
CA GLU A 7 -19.48 4.44 6.71
C GLU A 7 -18.59 4.07 5.53
N ARG A 8 -18.59 2.80 5.14
CA ARG A 8 -17.94 2.34 3.91
C ARG A 8 -18.81 2.72 2.71
N LEU A 9 -18.29 3.59 1.85
CA LEU A 9 -19.01 4.07 0.65
C LEU A 9 -18.79 3.16 -0.55
N THR A 10 -17.54 2.75 -0.78
CA THR A 10 -17.15 1.85 -1.88
C THR A 10 -16.16 0.80 -1.36
N PHE A 11 -15.97 -0.28 -2.13
CA PHE A 11 -14.92 -1.26 -1.87
C PHE A 11 -14.66 -2.08 -3.12
N ASP A 12 -13.42 -2.04 -3.61
CA ASP A 12 -13.00 -2.69 -4.84
C ASP A 12 -11.68 -3.43 -4.61
N THR A 13 -11.54 -4.60 -5.24
CA THR A 13 -10.26 -5.31 -5.30
C THR A 13 -9.46 -4.79 -6.49
N LEU A 14 -8.17 -4.56 -6.27
CA LEU A 14 -7.23 -4.10 -7.26
C LEU A 14 -6.19 -5.18 -7.59
N THR A 15 -5.87 -5.29 -8.86
CA THR A 15 -4.69 -6.04 -9.34
C THR A 15 -3.52 -5.12 -9.68
N GLU A 16 -3.73 -3.80 -9.62
CA GLU A 16 -2.73 -2.77 -9.89
C GLU A 16 -3.02 -1.56 -9.00
N LEU A 17 -1.97 -1.00 -8.38
CA LEU A 17 -2.09 0.17 -7.51
C LEU A 17 -2.21 1.44 -8.36
N PRO A 18 -3.15 2.34 -8.02
CA PRO A 18 -3.32 3.59 -8.75
C PRO A 18 -2.06 4.45 -8.63
N ASN A 19 -1.63 5.05 -9.75
CA ASN A 19 -0.46 5.93 -9.85
C ASN A 19 0.86 5.32 -9.30
N SER A 20 0.96 3.99 -9.24
CA SER A 20 2.09 3.30 -8.62
C SER A 20 3.39 3.44 -9.39
N TRP A 21 3.31 3.51 -10.72
CA TRP A 21 4.45 3.74 -11.60
C TRP A 21 4.23 5.03 -12.39
N GLN A 22 5.22 5.91 -12.37
CA GLN A 22 5.25 7.16 -13.10
C GLN A 22 6.02 6.98 -14.41
N PRO A 23 5.78 7.83 -15.43
CA PRO A 23 6.53 7.78 -16.69
C PRO A 23 8.05 7.80 -16.51
N ALA A 24 8.56 8.52 -15.49
CA ALA A 24 9.98 8.56 -15.16
C ALA A 24 10.52 7.18 -14.71
N ASP A 25 9.71 6.40 -14.00
CA ASP A 25 10.09 5.07 -13.53
C ASP A 25 10.25 4.10 -14.69
N TYR A 26 9.28 4.08 -15.62
CA TYR A 26 9.38 3.23 -16.82
C TYR A 26 10.59 3.58 -17.67
N LYS A 27 10.90 4.88 -17.81
CA LYS A 27 12.12 5.33 -18.49
C LYS A 27 13.38 4.85 -17.76
N ALA A 28 13.41 4.88 -16.43
CA ALA A 28 14.54 4.40 -15.65
C ALA A 28 14.75 2.89 -15.81
N ILE A 29 13.65 2.11 -15.76
CA ILE A 29 13.67 0.66 -16.03
C ILE A 29 14.21 0.38 -17.43
N LEU A 30 13.70 1.07 -18.46
CA LEU A 30 14.17 0.94 -19.84
C LEU A 30 15.66 1.25 -19.99
N ARG A 31 16.19 2.29 -19.31
CA ARG A 31 17.64 2.55 -19.32
C ARG A 31 18.42 1.40 -18.70
N LYS A 32 17.92 0.82 -17.59
CA LYS A 32 18.56 -0.31 -16.91
C LYS A 32 18.53 -1.60 -17.75
N THR A 33 17.53 -1.79 -18.61
CA THR A 33 17.50 -2.91 -19.58
C THR A 33 18.37 -2.66 -20.82
N GLY A 34 19.03 -1.51 -20.91
CA GLY A 34 19.88 -1.14 -22.06
C GLY A 34 19.13 -0.61 -23.27
N TYR A 35 17.89 -0.14 -23.10
CA TYR A 35 17.11 0.47 -24.18
C TYR A 35 17.68 1.85 -24.57
N ASP A 36 17.85 2.08 -25.88
CA ASP A 36 18.37 3.34 -26.42
C ASP A 36 17.29 4.45 -26.44
N ASN A 37 17.62 5.65 -25.96
CA ASN A 37 16.77 6.85 -26.02
C ASN A 37 15.31 6.68 -25.52
N PRO A 38 15.06 6.19 -24.29
CA PRO A 38 13.69 6.04 -23.76
C PRO A 38 12.94 7.37 -23.58
N ASP A 39 13.63 8.51 -23.73
CA ASP A 39 13.00 9.83 -23.70
C ASP A 39 12.20 10.16 -24.97
N GLU A 40 12.41 9.44 -26.06
CA GLU A 40 11.68 9.62 -27.32
C GLU A 40 10.37 8.80 -27.37
N ILE A 41 10.16 7.88 -26.43
CA ILE A 41 8.96 7.05 -26.35
C ILE A 41 7.77 7.90 -25.88
N ALA A 42 6.63 7.73 -26.54
CA ALA A 42 5.39 8.40 -26.15
C ALA A 42 4.92 7.90 -24.77
N ALA A 43 4.32 8.79 -23.98
CA ALA A 43 3.98 8.49 -22.59
C ALA A 43 3.01 7.30 -22.44
N ASP A 44 2.11 7.12 -23.40
CA ASP A 44 1.14 6.03 -23.49
C ASP A 44 1.75 4.70 -23.98
N GLU A 45 2.97 4.71 -24.52
CA GLU A 45 3.70 3.52 -24.96
C GLU A 45 4.74 3.04 -23.92
N LEU A 46 5.13 3.89 -22.97
CA LEU A 46 6.21 3.62 -22.00
C LEU A 46 6.02 2.32 -21.23
N THR A 47 4.81 2.07 -20.70
CA THR A 47 4.52 0.87 -19.91
C THR A 47 4.71 -0.39 -20.75
N ALA A 48 4.17 -0.42 -21.96
CA ALA A 48 4.27 -1.57 -22.85
C ALA A 48 5.72 -1.81 -23.28
N MET A 49 6.48 -0.74 -23.59
CA MET A 49 7.89 -0.85 -23.93
C MET A 49 8.73 -1.37 -22.75
N ALA A 50 8.49 -0.88 -21.54
CA ALA A 50 9.19 -1.35 -20.35
C ALA A 50 8.90 -2.83 -20.06
N GLN A 51 7.64 -3.26 -20.16
CA GLN A 51 7.26 -4.66 -19.99
C GLN A 51 7.93 -5.56 -21.03
N MET A 52 7.96 -5.14 -22.30
CA MET A 52 8.63 -5.89 -23.37
C MET A 52 10.13 -6.02 -23.12
N ALA A 53 10.80 -4.91 -22.75
CA ALA A 53 12.24 -4.93 -22.45
C ALA A 53 12.58 -5.79 -21.23
N LEU A 54 11.70 -5.85 -20.22
CA LEU A 54 11.86 -6.77 -19.09
C LEU A 54 11.82 -8.23 -19.56
N THR A 55 10.93 -8.59 -20.49
CA THR A 55 10.80 -9.97 -20.96
C THR A 55 11.98 -10.49 -21.79
N ASP A 56 12.91 -9.63 -22.19
CA ASP A 56 14.18 -10.05 -22.81
C ASP A 56 15.17 -10.64 -21.79
N LEU A 57 14.90 -10.48 -20.49
CA LEU A 57 15.68 -11.03 -19.38
C LEU A 57 15.05 -12.32 -18.85
N GLU A 58 15.84 -13.17 -18.17
CA GLU A 58 15.24 -14.23 -17.35
C GLU A 58 14.43 -13.59 -16.20
N PRO A 59 13.33 -14.21 -15.76
CA PRO A 59 12.42 -13.60 -14.77
C PRO A 59 13.13 -13.17 -13.49
N THR A 60 14.08 -13.96 -13.00
CA THR A 60 14.86 -13.60 -11.81
C THR A 60 15.74 -12.39 -12.04
N GLU A 61 16.30 -12.23 -13.24
CA GLU A 61 17.12 -11.07 -13.61
C GLU A 61 16.24 -9.81 -13.73
N ALA A 62 15.05 -9.93 -14.33
CA ALA A 62 14.08 -8.84 -14.37
C ALA A 62 13.59 -8.46 -12.96
N ALA A 63 13.34 -9.44 -12.09
CA ALA A 63 12.99 -9.19 -10.70
C ALA A 63 14.11 -8.45 -9.97
N GLN A 64 15.35 -8.89 -10.14
CA GLN A 64 16.52 -8.22 -9.56
C GLN A 64 16.61 -6.76 -10.02
N LEU A 65 16.48 -6.50 -11.33
CA LEU A 65 16.53 -5.15 -11.90
C LEU A 65 15.45 -4.23 -11.32
N VAL A 66 14.21 -4.72 -11.22
CA VAL A 66 13.09 -3.94 -10.68
C VAL A 66 13.25 -3.69 -9.17
N LEU A 67 13.74 -4.68 -8.42
CA LEU A 67 14.04 -4.52 -6.99
C LEU A 67 15.20 -3.55 -6.76
N GLU A 68 16.26 -3.62 -7.56
CA GLU A 68 17.35 -2.65 -7.55
C GLU A 68 16.84 -1.23 -7.79
N TYR A 69 15.88 -1.05 -8.71
CA TYR A 69 15.27 0.27 -8.95
C TYR A 69 14.48 0.77 -7.73
N LEU A 70 13.70 -0.09 -7.08
CA LEU A 70 12.80 0.30 -5.99
C LEU A 70 13.50 0.45 -4.64
N PHE A 71 14.57 -0.29 -4.41
CA PHE A 71 15.17 -0.47 -3.08
C PHE A 71 16.69 -0.20 -3.04
N GLU A 72 17.25 0.52 -4.02
CA GLU A 72 18.71 0.78 -4.09
C GLU A 72 19.29 1.36 -2.80
N ASP A 73 18.55 2.21 -2.10
CA ASP A 73 18.98 2.85 -0.85
C ASP A 73 18.68 2.02 0.42
N GLN A 74 17.96 0.91 0.30
CA GLN A 74 17.44 0.14 1.44
C GLN A 74 18.04 -1.27 1.53
N LEU A 75 18.37 -1.89 0.39
CA LEU A 75 18.78 -3.28 0.32
C LEU A 75 20.15 -3.42 -0.34
N SER A 76 21.00 -4.29 0.21
CA SER A 76 22.26 -4.66 -0.43
C SER A 76 22.02 -5.53 -1.67
N SER A 77 22.99 -5.54 -2.60
CA SER A 77 22.91 -6.37 -3.82
C SER A 77 22.65 -7.85 -3.51
N GLY A 78 23.26 -8.39 -2.46
CA GLY A 78 23.04 -9.78 -2.05
C GLY A 78 21.64 -10.02 -1.46
N GLN A 79 21.01 -9.03 -0.82
CA GLN A 79 19.61 -9.14 -0.40
C GLN A 79 18.69 -9.12 -1.62
N ILE A 80 18.93 -8.21 -2.56
CA ILE A 80 18.13 -8.07 -3.78
C ILE A 80 18.19 -9.35 -4.63
N GLU A 81 19.37 -9.94 -4.82
CA GLU A 81 19.53 -11.22 -5.53
C GLU A 81 18.69 -12.34 -4.87
N ASN A 82 18.76 -12.47 -3.55
CA ASN A 82 17.98 -13.48 -2.81
C ASN A 82 16.46 -13.23 -2.93
N LEU A 83 16.02 -11.98 -2.77
CA LEU A 83 14.61 -11.61 -2.86
C LEU A 83 14.05 -11.79 -4.28
N ALA A 84 14.85 -11.51 -5.31
CA ALA A 84 14.47 -11.72 -6.71
C ALA A 84 14.16 -13.20 -7.00
N HIS A 85 14.89 -14.13 -6.39
CA HIS A 85 14.58 -15.55 -6.45
C HIS A 85 13.28 -15.90 -5.71
N GLN A 86 13.08 -15.35 -4.52
CA GLN A 86 11.89 -15.61 -3.70
C GLN A 86 10.61 -15.07 -4.35
N MET A 87 10.67 -13.91 -5.02
CA MET A 87 9.51 -13.28 -5.68
C MET A 87 8.79 -14.16 -6.70
N LEU A 88 9.45 -15.19 -7.23
CA LEU A 88 8.81 -16.11 -8.17
C LEU A 88 7.73 -16.98 -7.53
N THR A 89 7.81 -17.22 -6.22
CA THR A 89 6.91 -18.14 -5.51
C THR A 89 6.30 -17.55 -4.25
N GLU A 90 7.05 -16.73 -3.52
CA GLU A 90 6.66 -16.17 -2.23
C GLU A 90 5.90 -14.85 -2.40
N LYS A 91 4.99 -14.57 -1.46
CA LYS A 91 4.20 -13.35 -1.46
C LYS A 91 4.88 -12.29 -0.61
N LEU A 92 5.98 -11.73 -1.09
CA LEU A 92 6.81 -10.81 -0.29
C LEU A 92 6.07 -9.54 0.17
N TRP A 93 4.97 -9.14 -0.48
CA TRP A 93 4.10 -8.05 -0.03
C TRP A 93 3.16 -8.41 1.14
N GLU A 94 3.21 -9.66 1.62
CA GLU A 94 2.45 -10.18 2.77
C GLU A 94 3.40 -10.83 3.80
N GLU A 95 4.47 -11.47 3.32
CA GLU A 95 5.33 -12.37 4.09
C GLU A 95 6.68 -11.75 4.49
N ASN A 96 7.09 -10.62 3.89
CA ASN A 96 8.35 -9.98 4.28
C ASN A 96 8.25 -9.43 5.71
N PRO A 97 9.26 -9.64 6.58
CA PRO A 97 9.28 -9.04 7.91
C PRO A 97 9.25 -7.50 7.91
N GLU A 98 9.78 -6.84 6.89
CA GLU A 98 9.85 -5.39 6.79
C GLU A 98 8.60 -4.83 6.09
N LEU A 99 7.64 -4.33 6.87
CA LEU A 99 6.33 -3.86 6.38
C LEU A 99 6.42 -2.67 5.43
N ASP A 100 7.38 -1.78 5.66
CA ASP A 100 7.63 -0.59 4.82
C ASP A 100 8.03 -0.97 3.39
N GLN A 101 8.52 -2.19 3.17
CA GLN A 101 8.85 -2.70 1.84
C GLN A 101 7.67 -3.34 1.11
N HIS A 102 6.54 -3.61 1.80
CA HIS A 102 5.42 -4.39 1.25
C HIS A 102 4.83 -3.76 -0.01
N GLU A 103 4.60 -2.44 -0.02
CA GLU A 103 4.09 -1.74 -1.21
C GLU A 103 5.07 -1.88 -2.39
N GLY A 104 6.37 -1.73 -2.15
CA GLY A 104 7.39 -1.90 -3.18
C GLY A 104 7.39 -3.32 -3.77
N PHE A 105 7.28 -4.36 -2.93
CA PHE A 105 7.15 -5.73 -3.42
C PHE A 105 5.86 -5.96 -4.21
N PHE A 106 4.76 -5.36 -3.78
CA PHE A 106 3.50 -5.40 -4.53
C PHE A 106 3.69 -4.83 -5.93
N LYS A 107 4.26 -3.61 -6.02
CA LYS A 107 4.50 -2.91 -7.29
C LYS A 107 5.40 -3.71 -8.23
N ALA A 108 6.50 -4.25 -7.71
CA ALA A 108 7.42 -5.08 -8.47
C ALA A 108 6.73 -6.35 -8.99
N THR A 109 6.02 -7.05 -8.11
CA THR A 109 5.33 -8.30 -8.45
C THR A 109 4.25 -8.07 -9.49
N GLN A 110 3.45 -7.02 -9.35
CA GLN A 110 2.39 -6.69 -10.31
C GLN A 110 2.93 -6.36 -11.70
N LEU A 111 4.00 -5.57 -11.79
CA LEU A 111 4.66 -5.24 -13.05
C LEU A 111 5.17 -6.51 -13.75
N LEU A 112 5.85 -7.38 -13.00
CA LEU A 112 6.46 -8.59 -13.51
C LEU A 112 5.44 -9.70 -13.80
N TYR A 113 4.38 -9.81 -13.00
CA TYR A 113 3.23 -10.66 -13.27
C TYR A 113 2.65 -10.36 -14.65
N THR A 114 2.46 -9.06 -14.94
CA THR A 114 1.91 -8.60 -16.21
C THR A 114 2.89 -8.86 -17.36
N ALA A 115 4.16 -8.46 -17.20
CA ALA A 115 5.19 -8.63 -18.22
C ALA A 115 5.38 -10.11 -18.62
N TYR A 116 5.40 -11.03 -17.64
CA TYR A 116 5.63 -12.46 -17.87
C TYR A 116 4.35 -13.30 -17.91
N ASN A 117 3.18 -12.68 -18.16
CA ASN A 117 1.90 -13.35 -18.33
C ASN A 117 1.60 -14.38 -17.22
N GLY A 118 1.78 -13.96 -15.97
CA GLY A 118 1.44 -14.74 -14.77
C GLY A 118 2.52 -15.69 -14.25
N LYS A 119 3.78 -15.52 -14.66
CA LYS A 119 4.91 -16.31 -14.11
C LYS A 119 5.23 -15.98 -12.65
N PHE A 120 4.94 -14.76 -12.23
CA PHE A 120 5.02 -14.33 -10.83
C PHE A 120 3.70 -14.61 -10.11
N PRO A 121 3.67 -14.59 -8.77
CA PRO A 121 2.43 -14.63 -8.01
C PRO A 121 1.50 -13.47 -8.37
N ARG A 122 0.19 -13.70 -8.34
CA ARG A 122 -0.80 -12.63 -8.52
C ARG A 122 -0.96 -11.86 -7.22
N ALA A 123 -0.58 -10.59 -7.21
CA ALA A 123 -0.80 -9.69 -6.08
C ALA A 123 -2.21 -9.09 -6.10
N GLU A 124 -2.81 -8.94 -4.92
CA GLU A 124 -4.15 -8.36 -4.74
C GLU A 124 -4.13 -7.28 -3.66
N ALA A 125 -4.65 -6.11 -4.00
CA ALA A 125 -4.83 -4.97 -3.11
C ALA A 125 -6.32 -4.62 -3.01
N VAL A 126 -6.67 -3.71 -2.12
CA VAL A 126 -8.02 -3.19 -1.96
C VAL A 126 -8.00 -1.67 -2.01
N GLN A 127 -9.02 -1.09 -2.63
CA GLN A 127 -9.28 0.34 -2.65
C GLN A 127 -10.70 0.57 -2.16
N PHE A 128 -10.88 1.53 -1.25
CA PHE A 128 -12.19 1.84 -0.73
C PHE A 128 -12.29 3.30 -0.33
N GLN A 129 -13.52 3.81 -0.37
CA GLN A 129 -13.88 5.08 0.23
C GLN A 129 -14.57 4.85 1.56
N VAL A 130 -14.12 5.57 2.59
CA VAL A 130 -14.72 5.54 3.93
C VAL A 130 -15.02 6.96 4.38
N GLN A 131 -16.28 7.20 4.77
CA GLN A 131 -16.70 8.46 5.36
C GLN A 131 -16.62 8.36 6.87
N LEU A 132 -15.94 9.32 7.47
CA LEU A 132 -15.91 9.52 8.92
C LEU A 132 -16.77 10.74 9.25
N THR A 133 -17.74 10.57 10.14
CA THR A 133 -18.56 11.67 10.65
C THR A 133 -18.34 11.81 12.14
N ALA A 134 -17.82 12.96 12.56
CA ALA A 134 -17.60 13.32 13.95
C ALA A 134 -18.81 14.03 14.54
N GLU A 135 -19.03 13.85 15.85
CA GLU A 135 -20.02 14.64 16.60
C GLU A 135 -19.55 16.09 16.83
N ASN A 136 -18.23 16.31 16.89
CA ASN A 136 -17.59 17.62 17.04
C ASN A 136 -16.54 17.80 15.94
N SER A 137 -16.56 18.96 15.28
CA SER A 137 -15.60 19.35 14.23
C SER A 137 -14.14 19.25 14.66
N GLU A 138 -13.84 19.47 15.94
CA GLU A 138 -12.47 19.39 16.48
C GLU A 138 -11.89 17.97 16.41
N ALA A 139 -12.73 16.93 16.40
CA ALA A 139 -12.26 15.56 16.33
C ALA A 139 -11.64 15.21 14.96
N LEU A 140 -11.97 15.95 13.90
CA LEU A 140 -11.34 15.73 12.58
C LEU A 140 -9.87 16.14 12.54
N ALA A 141 -9.41 16.96 13.49
CA ALA A 141 -8.00 17.34 13.58
C ALA A 141 -7.06 16.15 13.86
N LEU A 142 -7.61 15.02 14.34
CA LEU A 142 -6.86 13.77 14.54
C LEU A 142 -6.20 13.25 13.26
N PHE A 143 -6.72 13.63 12.09
CA PHE A 143 -6.28 13.12 10.79
C PHE A 143 -5.39 14.11 10.02
N ASP A 144 -4.95 15.21 10.62
CA ASP A 144 -4.21 16.24 9.89
C ASP A 144 -2.70 15.94 9.78
N THR A 145 -2.12 15.12 10.66
CA THR A 145 -0.66 14.85 10.69
C THR A 145 -0.31 13.38 10.42
N ALA A 146 -0.94 12.44 11.12
CA ALA A 146 -0.68 11.00 10.99
C ALA A 146 -2.03 10.26 10.91
N PRO A 147 -2.77 10.40 9.80
CA PRO A 147 -4.14 9.91 9.68
C PRO A 147 -4.27 8.38 9.69
N GLU A 148 -3.22 7.64 9.35
CA GLU A 148 -3.27 6.19 9.13
C GLU A 148 -3.57 5.43 10.40
N ALA A 149 -2.87 5.74 11.50
CA ALA A 149 -3.08 5.10 12.80
C ALA A 149 -4.50 5.31 13.37
N PRO A 150 -5.00 6.56 13.51
CA PRO A 150 -6.36 6.77 13.97
C PRO A 150 -7.40 6.19 13.02
N LEU A 151 -7.14 6.17 11.70
CA LEU A 151 -8.03 5.54 10.73
C LEU A 151 -8.05 4.02 10.89
N LEU A 152 -6.90 3.34 10.98
CA LEU A 152 -6.84 1.88 11.18
C LEU A 152 -7.56 1.43 12.44
N ARG A 153 -7.47 2.20 13.54
CA ARG A 153 -8.23 1.94 14.76
C ARG A 153 -9.74 1.97 14.53
N LEU A 154 -10.24 2.89 13.68
CA LEU A 154 -11.64 2.93 13.29
C LEU A 154 -12.02 1.77 12.36
N LEU A 155 -11.19 1.47 11.37
CA LEU A 155 -11.44 0.38 10.41
C LEU A 155 -11.49 -0.97 11.12
N ALA A 156 -10.55 -1.24 12.04
CA ALA A 156 -10.48 -2.49 12.79
C ALA A 156 -11.78 -2.79 13.56
N GLN A 157 -12.42 -1.78 14.16
CA GLN A 157 -13.68 -1.96 14.88
C GLN A 157 -14.85 -2.42 13.98
N GLY A 158 -14.80 -2.12 12.68
CA GLY A 158 -15.79 -2.58 11.70
C GLY A 158 -15.54 -3.97 11.12
N MET A 159 -14.37 -4.57 11.41
CA MET A 159 -13.97 -5.87 10.88
C MET A 159 -14.21 -7.02 11.89
N PRO A 160 -14.31 -8.28 11.44
CA PRO A 160 -14.39 -9.44 12.32
C PRO A 160 -13.23 -9.52 13.35
N ASP A 161 -13.49 -10.08 14.53
CA ASP A 161 -12.48 -10.14 15.60
C ASP A 161 -11.28 -11.04 15.30
N ASN A 162 -11.46 -12.02 14.41
CA ASN A 162 -10.43 -12.96 14.00
C ASN A 162 -9.58 -12.48 12.81
N THR A 163 -9.70 -11.21 12.40
CA THR A 163 -8.88 -10.64 11.33
C THR A 163 -7.40 -10.65 11.68
N LEU A 164 -6.56 -10.76 10.65
CA LEU A 164 -5.12 -10.76 10.82
C LEU A 164 -4.61 -9.47 11.48
N LEU A 165 -5.14 -8.32 11.04
CA LEU A 165 -4.80 -7.01 11.59
C LEU A 165 -4.98 -7.00 13.12
N LYS A 166 -6.15 -7.41 13.62
CA LYS A 166 -6.41 -7.50 15.06
C LYS A 166 -5.48 -8.50 15.75
N ARG A 167 -5.25 -9.66 15.14
CA ARG A 167 -4.39 -10.69 15.75
C ARG A 167 -2.94 -10.21 15.94
N LEU A 168 -2.40 -9.49 14.97
CA LEU A 168 -1.01 -9.04 14.99
C LEU A 168 -0.81 -7.70 15.71
N PHE A 169 -1.79 -6.80 15.64
CA PHE A 169 -1.65 -5.41 16.13
C PHE A 169 -2.65 -5.02 17.22
N HIS A 170 -3.19 -5.98 17.99
CA HIS A 170 -4.16 -5.66 19.07
C HIS A 170 -3.60 -4.63 20.06
N GLU A 171 -2.33 -4.71 20.45
CA GLU A 171 -1.72 -3.76 21.38
C GLU A 171 -1.65 -2.34 20.80
N GLN A 172 -1.34 -2.18 19.52
CA GLN A 172 -1.27 -0.89 18.84
C GLN A 172 -2.66 -0.30 18.57
N LEU A 173 -3.63 -1.15 18.27
CA LEU A 173 -5.03 -0.79 18.07
C LEU A 173 -5.65 -0.24 19.37
N ASP A 174 -5.38 -0.90 20.50
CA ASP A 174 -5.85 -0.47 21.83
C ASP A 174 -4.97 0.64 22.44
N GLY A 175 -3.72 0.73 22.00
CA GLY A 175 -2.71 1.67 22.47
C GLY A 175 -2.77 3.05 21.82
N THR A 176 -1.86 3.92 22.25
CA THR A 176 -1.73 5.30 21.74
C THR A 176 -0.66 5.47 20.66
N SER A 177 0.09 4.42 20.32
CA SER A 177 1.15 4.47 19.30
C SER A 177 0.97 3.32 18.33
N PHE A 178 0.98 3.61 17.03
CA PHE A 178 0.86 2.61 15.97
C PHE A 178 1.78 2.96 14.79
N PRO A 179 3.11 2.84 14.99
CA PRO A 179 4.10 3.27 14.01
C PRO A 179 4.05 2.48 12.69
N GLU A 180 3.49 1.27 12.68
CA GLU A 180 3.35 0.44 11.48
C GLU A 180 2.15 0.85 10.61
N ALA A 181 1.26 1.73 11.08
CA ALA A 181 0.05 2.10 10.36
C ALA A 181 0.29 2.63 8.93
N PRO A 182 1.30 3.49 8.68
CA PRO A 182 1.63 3.95 7.33
C PRO A 182 2.10 2.84 6.38
N ASN A 183 2.60 1.73 6.92
CA ASN A 183 3.04 0.58 6.13
C ASN A 183 1.88 -0.39 5.82
N ILE A 184 0.74 -0.23 6.50
CA ILE A 184 -0.48 -1.00 6.26
C ILE A 184 -1.40 -0.24 5.31
N ILE A 185 -1.60 1.06 5.51
CA ILE A 185 -2.33 1.93 4.56
C ILE A 185 -1.32 2.57 3.62
N TRP A 186 -1.13 1.98 2.43
CA TRP A 186 -0.13 2.41 1.46
C TRP A 186 -0.43 3.76 0.83
N GLN A 187 -1.71 4.05 0.56
CA GLN A 187 -2.11 5.34 0.01
C GLN A 187 -3.35 5.83 0.73
N LEU A 188 -3.33 7.09 1.14
CA LEU A 188 -4.44 7.72 1.85
C LEU A 188 -4.65 9.16 1.36
N THR A 189 -5.79 9.40 0.73
CA THR A 189 -6.14 10.73 0.22
C THR A 189 -7.45 11.21 0.85
N PRO A 190 -7.44 12.33 1.60
CA PRO A 190 -8.67 12.96 2.06
C PRO A 190 -9.41 13.64 0.90
N SER A 191 -10.72 13.51 0.90
CA SER A 191 -11.64 14.16 -0.03
C SER A 191 -12.91 14.59 0.69
N GLN A 192 -13.69 15.48 0.07
CA GLN A 192 -15.03 15.87 0.56
C GLN A 192 -15.08 16.29 2.05
N LYS A 193 -14.04 16.99 2.54
CA LYS A 193 -13.96 17.46 3.93
C LYS A 193 -15.00 18.56 4.18
N THR A 194 -15.84 18.36 5.19
CA THR A 194 -16.80 19.33 5.72
C THR A 194 -16.41 19.72 7.15
N ALA A 195 -17.27 20.46 7.86
CA ALA A 195 -17.02 20.80 9.26
C ALA A 195 -17.03 19.56 10.17
N THR A 196 -17.82 18.53 9.86
CA THR A 196 -18.04 17.37 10.74
C THR A 196 -17.83 16.04 10.04
N SER A 197 -17.49 16.02 8.75
CA SER A 197 -17.16 14.80 8.03
C SER A 197 -15.94 14.93 7.13
N VAL A 198 -15.32 13.80 6.83
CA VAL A 198 -14.27 13.66 5.82
C VAL A 198 -14.42 12.30 5.14
N VAL A 199 -14.17 12.23 3.85
CA VAL A 199 -14.08 10.96 3.12
C VAL A 199 -12.62 10.67 2.86
N PHE A 200 -12.16 9.48 3.24
CA PHE A 200 -10.84 8.99 2.87
C PHE A 200 -10.97 8.00 1.73
N GLU A 201 -10.13 8.19 0.71
CA GLU A 201 -9.82 7.16 -0.26
C GLU A 201 -8.53 6.47 0.19
N ALA A 202 -8.63 5.16 0.47
CA ALA A 202 -7.54 4.37 1.01
C ALA A 202 -7.20 3.21 0.08
N VAL A 203 -5.92 2.89 -0.03
CA VAL A 203 -5.39 1.71 -0.72
C VAL A 203 -4.49 0.92 0.22
N SER A 204 -4.65 -0.39 0.25
CA SER A 204 -3.89 -1.30 1.13
C SER A 204 -3.80 -2.71 0.51
N SER A 205 -2.96 -3.57 1.06
CA SER A 205 -2.96 -5.00 0.72
C SER A 205 -4.31 -5.63 1.07
N ALA A 206 -4.81 -6.52 0.19
CA ALA A 206 -5.97 -7.34 0.51
C ALA A 206 -5.71 -8.20 1.76
N TYR A 207 -4.45 -8.59 1.99
CA TYR A 207 -4.02 -9.34 3.16
C TYR A 207 -4.38 -8.68 4.50
N TRP A 208 -4.37 -7.34 4.54
CA TRP A 208 -4.68 -6.58 5.75
C TRP A 208 -6.15 -6.22 5.87
N LEU A 209 -6.77 -5.74 4.78
CA LEU A 209 -8.03 -5.01 4.85
C LEU A 209 -9.16 -5.59 3.96
N ASP A 210 -9.00 -6.77 3.36
CA ASP A 210 -10.08 -7.40 2.55
C ASP A 210 -11.39 -7.60 3.36
N ASP A 211 -11.27 -7.93 4.64
CA ASP A 211 -12.43 -8.13 5.52
C ASP A 211 -13.25 -6.85 5.77
N PHE A 212 -12.69 -5.66 5.49
CA PHE A 212 -13.43 -4.40 5.63
C PHE A 212 -14.60 -4.28 4.63
N LYS A 213 -14.64 -5.08 3.56
CA LYS A 213 -15.79 -5.12 2.64
C LYS A 213 -17.12 -5.48 3.29
N TYR A 214 -17.07 -6.17 4.44
CA TYR A 214 -18.25 -6.57 5.20
C TYR A 214 -18.71 -5.50 6.20
N ALA A 215 -17.96 -4.40 6.34
CA ALA A 215 -18.36 -3.30 7.21
C ALA A 215 -19.54 -2.53 6.57
N ASP A 216 -20.61 -2.40 7.35
CA ASP A 216 -21.72 -1.47 7.10
C ASP A 216 -21.40 -0.12 7.77
N THR A 217 -22.44 0.64 8.13
CA THR A 217 -22.30 1.81 9.00
C THR A 217 -22.20 1.38 10.47
N TYR A 218 -21.20 1.88 11.19
CA TYR A 218 -21.01 1.56 12.60
C TYR A 218 -20.48 2.76 13.40
N GLN A 219 -20.62 2.68 14.73
CA GLN A 219 -19.99 3.62 15.64
C GLN A 219 -18.65 3.04 16.08
N ALA A 220 -17.61 3.86 15.99
CA ALA A 220 -16.27 3.49 16.44
C ALA A 220 -15.58 4.69 17.08
N ALA A 221 -14.56 4.42 17.86
CA ALA A 221 -13.84 5.44 18.58
C ALA A 221 -12.34 5.34 18.30
N THR A 222 -11.68 6.49 18.18
CA THR A 222 -10.23 6.55 17.95
C THR A 222 -9.59 7.66 18.75
N GLN A 223 -8.27 7.75 18.69
CA GLN A 223 -7.46 8.70 19.44
C GLN A 223 -6.24 9.13 18.62
N PRO A 224 -5.64 10.30 18.94
CA PRO A 224 -4.41 10.73 18.26
C PRO A 224 -3.32 9.67 18.43
N ASP A 225 -2.48 9.53 17.42
CA ASP A 225 -1.28 8.72 17.54
C ASP A 225 -0.15 9.53 18.17
N VAL A 226 0.51 8.95 19.17
CA VAL A 226 1.69 9.51 19.81
C VAL A 226 2.89 8.96 19.07
N THR A 227 3.59 9.83 18.35
CA THR A 227 4.82 9.45 17.65
C THR A 227 6.00 9.39 18.63
N PRO A 228 7.01 8.53 18.39
CA PRO A 228 8.18 8.42 19.27
C PRO A 228 8.96 9.72 19.49
N GLU A 229 8.82 10.72 18.60
CA GLU A 229 9.45 12.03 18.76
C GLU A 229 8.77 12.93 19.81
N GLU A 230 7.50 12.70 20.13
CA GLU A 230 6.74 13.51 21.11
C GLU A 230 6.96 13.09 22.58
N VAL A 231 7.64 11.96 22.81
CA VAL A 231 7.96 11.42 24.13
C VAL A 231 9.42 11.66 24.56
N ALA A 232 10.19 12.40 23.76
CA ALA A 232 11.61 12.74 24.00
C ALA A 232 11.82 14.12 24.65
#